data_AF-A0A7V8IX06-F1
#
_entry.id   AF-A0A7V8IX06-F1
#
_cell.length_a   1.000
_cell.length_b   1.000
_cell.length_c   1.000
_cell.angle_alpha   90.00
_cell.angle_beta   90.00
_cell.angle_gamma   90.00
#
_symmetry.space_group_name_H-M   'P 1'
#
loop_
_entity.id
_entity.type
_entity.pdbx_description
1 polymer ?
#
loop_
_entity_poly.entity_id
_entity_poly.type
_entity_poly.pdbx_seq_one_letter_code
_entity_poly.pdbx_strand_id
1 'polypeptide(L)'
;MKARTMPGAVALLSCLFALAGDPPDPKAEWQKKWDAAVKNAAKEHAGLAKVAWSRKLYAVALEDNEKAVTLDPGNADAQKGLGKMNEGGVWIDDPKATVKKKNEGKESDIDAAMAALGEKRKSAYGKIVKELEATGDFAVKNKLAEEEKKSWKLVIEYDENHEKARKGLGYEKQDGRWVPPEDVEKRKDGAKKVAGADEGKPDENPSEVENRTGFKMTKRRSSHYFVQGTYSEAEIKELVKCAEGARTAFLETFELKADDLDNSVDMIFVKTEEQHKKFVDTCEELENKGAYRDMGGVTLYHPTHMSEAVQGGGNWRYVKDVCAHDAIHHLWSFWAGNVGNAWLDEGLSYWFTDRLLKSADTHCIQFALSGGGAGKSWDNVLDWRALIKEMLDTNANPDIQEVMEGHINSLNAKKGCKAWSLVDYMLQARKKEFFKFIQSMQEGDKQEEALKKAFGVEGYKDFDGKWKEWVWKNY
;
A
#
# COMPACT_ATOMS: atom_id res chain seq x y z
N MET A 1 59.01 45.34 -37.71
CA MET A 1 58.74 43.89 -37.57
C MET A 1 57.35 43.61 -38.13
N LYS A 2 57.26 42.98 -39.31
CA LYS A 2 55.99 42.56 -39.93
C LYS A 2 55.73 41.10 -39.58
N ALA A 3 54.71 40.83 -38.78
CA ALA A 3 54.27 39.47 -38.46
C ALA A 3 53.48 38.89 -39.65
N ARG A 4 53.97 37.80 -40.23
CA ARG A 4 53.28 36.99 -41.25
C ARG A 4 52.28 36.07 -40.54
N THR A 5 50.99 36.32 -40.76
CA THR A 5 49.91 35.38 -40.46
C THR A 5 49.92 34.25 -41.49
N MET A 6 50.05 32.98 -41.06
CA MET A 6 49.88 31.80 -41.91
C MET A 6 48.39 31.40 -41.98
N PRO A 7 47.75 31.42 -43.15
CA PRO A 7 46.44 30.82 -43.38
C PRO A 7 46.66 29.40 -43.93
N GLY A 8 46.69 28.37 -43.09
CA GLY A 8 46.98 27.02 -43.58
C GLY A 8 46.50 25.83 -42.74
N ALA A 9 46.02 26.03 -41.51
CA ALA A 9 45.69 24.90 -40.61
C ALA A 9 44.19 24.65 -40.39
N VAL A 10 43.29 25.47 -40.94
CA VAL A 10 41.84 25.37 -40.67
C VAL A 10 41.12 24.42 -41.65
N ALA A 11 41.69 24.12 -42.82
CA ALA A 11 41.03 23.31 -43.85
C ALA A 11 41.18 21.77 -43.69
N LEU A 12 42.07 21.31 -42.79
CA LEU A 12 42.31 19.87 -42.59
C LEU A 12 41.50 19.25 -41.43
N LEU A 13 40.91 20.07 -40.54
CA LEU A 13 40.01 19.57 -39.50
C LEU A 13 38.57 19.33 -40.00
N SER A 14 38.14 20.02 -41.05
CA SER A 14 36.77 19.91 -41.59
C SER A 14 36.54 18.65 -42.43
N CYS A 15 37.59 18.02 -42.98
CA CYS A 15 37.45 16.77 -43.74
C CYS A 15 37.39 15.50 -42.87
N LEU A 16 37.84 15.55 -41.61
CA LEU A 16 37.78 14.39 -40.70
C LEU A 16 36.38 14.14 -40.13
N PHE A 17 35.49 15.14 -40.13
CA PHE A 17 34.09 14.97 -39.73
C PHE A 17 33.21 14.33 -40.81
N ALA A 18 33.62 14.33 -42.08
CA ALA A 18 32.82 13.78 -43.18
C ALA A 18 32.88 12.24 -43.29
N LEU A 19 33.79 11.58 -42.56
CA LEU A 19 33.92 10.11 -42.53
C LEU A 19 33.37 9.48 -41.25
N ALA A 20 33.02 10.28 -40.24
CA ALA A 20 32.28 9.80 -39.08
C ALA A 20 30.81 9.79 -39.47
N GLY A 21 30.26 8.62 -39.81
CA GLY A 21 28.82 8.47 -40.02
C GLY A 21 28.02 9.00 -38.83
N ASP A 22 26.74 9.30 -39.04
CA ASP A 22 25.87 9.82 -37.97
C ASP A 22 26.02 8.96 -36.71
N PRO A 23 26.10 9.58 -35.52
CA PRO A 23 26.17 8.84 -34.27
C PRO A 23 24.98 7.87 -34.20
N PRO A 24 25.19 6.61 -33.76
CA PRO A 24 24.12 5.62 -33.71
C PRO A 24 22.95 6.15 -32.88
N ASP A 25 21.72 5.94 -33.36
CA ASP A 25 20.50 6.31 -32.64
C ASP A 25 20.50 5.67 -31.25
N PRO A 26 20.57 6.48 -30.16
CA PRO A 26 20.62 5.95 -28.81
C PRO A 26 19.43 5.05 -28.49
N LYS A 27 18.25 5.31 -29.06
CA LYS A 27 17.07 4.49 -28.80
C LYS A 27 17.23 3.09 -29.43
N ALA A 28 17.72 3.01 -30.66
CA ALA A 28 18.03 1.73 -31.29
C ALA A 28 19.13 0.96 -30.54
N GLU A 29 20.16 1.66 -30.05
CA GLU A 29 21.20 1.02 -29.23
C GLU A 29 20.65 0.52 -27.89
N TRP A 30 19.79 1.31 -27.22
CA TRP A 30 19.10 0.87 -26.00
C TRP A 30 18.27 -0.39 -26.26
N GLN A 31 17.47 -0.42 -27.33
CA GLN A 31 16.63 -1.58 -27.66
C GLN A 31 17.47 -2.85 -27.85
N LYS A 32 18.62 -2.74 -28.52
CA LYS A 32 19.55 -3.87 -28.66
C LYS A 32 20.08 -4.38 -27.31
N LYS A 33 20.43 -3.47 -26.39
CA LYS A 33 20.87 -3.83 -25.04
C LYS A 33 19.74 -4.45 -24.22
N TRP A 34 18.54 -3.88 -24.31
CA TRP A 34 17.33 -4.37 -23.68
C TRP A 34 17.00 -5.80 -24.12
N ASP A 35 16.95 -6.05 -25.43
CA ASP A 35 16.65 -7.39 -25.96
C ASP A 35 17.68 -8.44 -25.52
N ALA A 36 18.95 -8.05 -25.43
CA ALA A 36 20.00 -8.93 -24.91
C ALA A 36 19.78 -9.24 -23.42
N ALA A 37 19.54 -8.22 -22.59
CA ALA A 37 19.32 -8.37 -21.15
C ALA A 37 18.07 -9.23 -20.84
N VAL A 38 16.96 -8.99 -21.55
CA VAL A 38 15.71 -9.76 -21.37
C VAL A 38 15.89 -11.21 -21.82
N LYS A 39 16.60 -11.48 -22.92
CA LYS A 39 16.93 -12.86 -23.34
C LYS A 39 17.80 -13.58 -22.32
N ASN A 40 18.77 -12.90 -21.73
CA ASN A 40 19.60 -13.47 -20.68
C ASN A 40 18.77 -13.75 -19.41
N ALA A 41 17.85 -12.86 -19.04
CA ALA A 41 16.91 -13.11 -17.95
C ALA A 41 16.01 -14.32 -18.20
N ALA A 42 15.46 -14.45 -19.41
CA ALA A 42 14.70 -15.63 -19.82
C ALA A 42 15.54 -16.93 -19.71
N LYS A 43 16.82 -16.88 -20.09
CA LYS A 43 17.74 -18.01 -19.98
C LYS A 43 18.01 -18.39 -18.53
N GLU A 44 18.20 -17.42 -17.63
CA GLU A 44 18.39 -17.68 -16.20
C GLU A 44 17.13 -18.33 -15.59
N HIS A 45 15.92 -17.86 -15.92
CA HIS A 45 14.67 -18.52 -15.51
C HIS A 45 14.53 -19.95 -16.05
N ALA A 46 14.79 -20.18 -17.34
CA ALA A 46 14.78 -21.54 -17.90
C ALA A 46 15.80 -22.46 -17.20
N GLY A 47 16.96 -21.90 -16.78
CA GLY A 47 17.94 -22.60 -15.95
C GLY A 47 17.40 -22.97 -14.57
N LEU A 48 16.72 -22.03 -13.90
CA LEU A 48 16.06 -22.25 -12.60
C LEU A 48 14.96 -23.32 -12.71
N ALA A 49 14.14 -23.28 -13.77
CA ALA A 49 13.12 -24.27 -14.04
C ALA A 49 13.71 -25.69 -14.18
N LYS A 50 14.84 -25.84 -14.88
CA LYS A 50 15.55 -27.13 -14.98
C LYS A 50 16.01 -27.63 -13.61
N VAL A 51 16.52 -26.74 -12.75
CA VAL A 51 16.92 -27.08 -11.38
C VAL A 51 15.71 -27.50 -10.54
N ALA A 52 14.63 -26.73 -10.56
CA ALA A 52 13.38 -27.03 -9.88
C ALA A 52 12.80 -28.38 -10.33
N TRP A 53 12.76 -28.63 -11.64
CA TRP A 53 12.30 -29.90 -12.22
C TRP A 53 13.13 -31.09 -11.74
N SER A 54 14.46 -30.97 -11.73
CA SER A 54 15.35 -32.04 -11.25
C SER A 54 15.12 -32.40 -9.77
N ARG A 55 14.54 -31.46 -9.00
CA ARG A 55 14.16 -31.62 -7.59
C ARG A 55 12.69 -31.96 -7.39
N LYS A 56 11.97 -32.29 -8.47
CA LYS A 56 10.53 -32.61 -8.46
C LYS A 56 9.64 -31.46 -7.96
N LEU A 57 10.12 -30.22 -8.06
CA LEU A 57 9.35 -28.99 -7.81
C LEU A 57 8.65 -28.56 -9.10
N TYR A 58 7.79 -29.41 -9.66
CA TYR A 58 7.26 -29.21 -11.02
C TYR A 58 6.37 -27.98 -11.16
N ALA A 59 5.58 -27.62 -10.14
CA ALA A 59 4.76 -26.40 -10.18
C ALA A 59 5.64 -25.16 -10.33
N VAL A 60 6.68 -25.08 -9.51
CA VAL A 60 7.67 -23.99 -9.51
C VAL A 60 8.48 -23.95 -10.81
N ALA A 61 8.80 -25.12 -11.37
CA ALA A 61 9.46 -25.20 -12.68
C ALA A 61 8.57 -24.66 -13.82
N LEU A 62 7.26 -24.87 -13.75
CA LEU A 62 6.33 -24.31 -14.72
C LEU A 62 6.26 -22.79 -14.61
N GLU A 63 6.16 -22.24 -13.40
CA GLU A 63 6.19 -20.78 -13.16
C GLU A 63 7.46 -20.12 -13.76
N ASP A 64 8.64 -20.70 -13.50
CA ASP A 64 9.90 -20.19 -14.05
C ASP A 64 9.95 -20.32 -15.59
N ASN A 65 9.41 -21.41 -16.16
CA ASN A 65 9.31 -21.53 -17.62
C ASN A 65 8.31 -20.53 -18.23
N GLU A 66 7.17 -20.29 -17.59
CA GLU A 66 6.20 -19.28 -18.02
C GLU A 66 6.84 -17.88 -18.02
N LYS A 67 7.52 -17.51 -16.93
CA LYS A 67 8.26 -16.24 -16.84
C LYS A 67 9.33 -16.13 -17.93
N ALA A 68 10.07 -17.21 -18.21
CA ALA A 68 11.04 -17.24 -19.29
C ALA A 68 10.39 -17.01 -20.68
N VAL A 69 9.24 -17.63 -20.95
CA VAL A 69 8.49 -17.43 -22.22
C VAL A 69 7.88 -16.03 -22.31
N THR A 70 7.45 -15.42 -21.20
CA THR A 70 6.99 -14.03 -21.18
C THR A 70 8.11 -13.06 -21.57
N LEU A 71 9.33 -13.30 -21.10
CA LEU A 71 10.50 -12.47 -21.39
C LEU A 71 11.01 -12.70 -22.82
N ASP A 72 11.14 -13.96 -23.23
CA ASP A 72 11.55 -14.36 -24.57
C ASP A 72 10.65 -15.48 -25.09
N PRO A 73 9.62 -15.16 -25.91
CA PRO A 73 8.74 -16.16 -26.51
C PRO A 73 9.47 -17.19 -27.38
N GLY A 74 10.68 -16.86 -27.85
CA GLY A 74 11.53 -17.76 -28.63
C GLY A 74 12.36 -18.73 -27.79
N ASN A 75 12.30 -18.67 -26.45
CA ASN A 75 13.12 -19.50 -25.58
C ASN A 75 12.74 -20.98 -25.67
N ALA A 76 13.49 -21.73 -26.48
CA ALA A 76 13.19 -23.12 -26.81
C ALA A 76 13.23 -24.07 -25.61
N ASP A 77 14.09 -23.79 -24.63
CA ASP A 77 14.16 -24.59 -23.40
C ASP A 77 12.89 -24.43 -22.56
N ALA A 78 12.45 -23.19 -22.36
CA ALA A 78 11.26 -22.88 -21.58
C ALA A 78 9.99 -23.39 -22.25
N GLN A 79 9.84 -23.18 -23.56
CA GLN A 79 8.70 -23.68 -24.34
C GLN A 79 8.57 -25.21 -24.24
N LYS A 80 9.68 -25.95 -24.37
CA LYS A 80 9.70 -27.41 -24.16
C LYS A 80 9.36 -27.78 -22.71
N GLY A 81 9.84 -27.01 -21.74
CA GLY A 81 9.51 -27.17 -20.33
C GLY A 81 8.01 -27.02 -20.03
N LEU A 82 7.29 -26.23 -20.83
CA LEU A 82 5.82 -26.10 -20.80
C LEU A 82 5.10 -27.18 -21.61
N GLY A 83 5.81 -28.15 -22.18
CA GLY A 83 5.22 -29.22 -23.00
C GLY A 83 4.84 -28.78 -24.41
N LYS A 84 5.56 -27.81 -24.99
CA LYS A 84 5.35 -27.35 -26.37
C LYS A 84 6.43 -27.84 -27.33
N MET A 85 6.07 -27.98 -28.60
CA MET A 85 6.97 -28.28 -29.70
C MET A 85 6.92 -27.16 -30.76
N ASN A 86 8.00 -27.00 -31.53
CA ASN A 86 8.06 -26.02 -32.60
C ASN A 86 7.71 -26.69 -33.94
N GLU A 87 6.63 -26.25 -34.56
CA GLU A 87 6.20 -26.69 -35.89
C GLU A 87 6.16 -25.48 -36.83
N GLY A 88 7.05 -25.45 -37.81
CA GLY A 88 7.11 -24.36 -38.79
C GLY A 88 7.42 -22.98 -38.22
N GLY A 89 8.14 -22.89 -37.08
CA GLY A 89 8.44 -21.64 -36.40
C GLY A 89 7.40 -21.21 -35.37
N VAL A 90 6.32 -21.96 -35.19
CA VAL A 90 5.27 -21.70 -34.21
C VAL A 90 5.34 -22.72 -33.09
N TRP A 91 5.23 -22.26 -31.84
CA TRP A 91 5.15 -23.14 -30.68
C TRP A 91 3.71 -23.59 -30.44
N ILE A 92 3.47 -24.90 -30.51
CA ILE A 92 2.18 -25.53 -30.27
C ILE A 92 2.31 -26.58 -29.16
N ASP A 93 1.20 -26.90 -28.49
CA ASP A 93 1.19 -27.94 -27.45
C ASP A 93 1.60 -29.29 -28.05
N ASP A 94 2.57 -29.95 -27.43
CA ASP A 94 3.00 -31.28 -27.85
C ASP A 94 2.02 -32.32 -27.26
N PRO A 95 1.23 -33.03 -28.08
CA PRO A 95 0.26 -34.01 -27.58
C PRO A 95 0.90 -35.19 -26.85
N LYS A 96 2.22 -35.36 -26.96
CA LYS A 96 2.99 -36.40 -26.26
C LYS A 96 3.64 -35.90 -24.97
N ALA A 97 3.69 -34.59 -24.74
CA ALA A 97 4.30 -34.05 -23.53
C ALA A 97 3.43 -34.34 -22.31
N THR A 98 4.02 -34.96 -21.30
CA THR A 98 3.37 -35.12 -19.98
C THR A 98 3.88 -34.03 -19.05
N VAL A 99 3.08 -32.98 -18.87
CA VAL A 99 3.40 -31.88 -17.96
C VAL A 99 2.92 -32.24 -16.55
N LYS A 100 3.88 -32.50 -15.65
CA LYS A 100 3.59 -32.66 -14.22
C LYS A 100 3.30 -31.29 -13.62
N LYS A 101 2.16 -31.16 -12.93
CA LYS A 101 1.71 -29.88 -12.34
C LYS A 101 1.88 -29.79 -10.83
N LYS A 102 2.09 -30.91 -10.14
CA LYS A 102 2.18 -30.97 -8.67
C LYS A 102 3.57 -31.41 -8.26
N ASN A 103 4.13 -30.77 -7.25
CA ASN A 103 5.40 -31.16 -6.64
C ASN A 103 5.30 -32.60 -6.08
N GLU A 104 6.39 -33.36 -6.16
CA GLU A 104 6.44 -34.74 -5.63
C GLU A 104 7.52 -34.84 -4.54
N GLY A 105 7.17 -35.42 -3.39
CA GLY A 105 8.09 -35.63 -2.28
C GLY A 105 7.39 -35.55 -0.93
N LYS A 106 8.13 -35.80 0.15
CA LYS A 106 7.66 -35.41 1.49
C LYS A 106 7.75 -33.89 1.61
N GLU A 107 6.88 -33.29 2.41
CA GLU A 107 6.84 -31.84 2.63
C GLU A 107 8.20 -31.27 3.06
N SER A 108 8.89 -31.94 4.00
CA SER A 108 10.25 -31.58 4.42
C SER A 108 11.29 -31.57 3.29
N ASP A 109 11.16 -32.48 2.31
CA ASP A 109 12.07 -32.56 1.18
C ASP A 109 11.78 -31.43 0.17
N ILE A 110 10.50 -31.08 0.01
CA ILE A 110 10.05 -29.95 -0.81
C ILE A 110 10.58 -28.65 -0.21
N ASP A 111 10.46 -28.44 1.11
CA ASP A 111 10.96 -27.25 1.80
C ASP A 111 12.48 -27.10 1.65
N ALA A 112 13.24 -28.18 1.87
CA ALA A 112 14.68 -28.17 1.67
C ALA A 112 15.07 -27.87 0.21
N ALA A 113 14.33 -28.45 -0.74
CA ALA A 113 14.53 -28.20 -2.17
C ALA A 113 14.23 -26.74 -2.56
N MET A 114 13.18 -26.16 -1.98
CA MET A 114 12.78 -24.76 -2.17
C MET A 114 13.83 -23.80 -1.59
N ALA A 115 14.30 -24.04 -0.36
CA ALA A 115 15.35 -23.24 0.26
C ALA A 115 16.63 -23.20 -0.61
N ALA A 116 17.08 -24.36 -1.08
CA ALA A 116 18.27 -24.42 -1.93
C ALA A 116 18.02 -23.89 -3.37
N LEU A 117 16.77 -23.86 -3.85
CA LEU A 117 16.40 -23.15 -5.09
C LEU A 117 16.44 -21.63 -4.87
N GLY A 118 16.01 -21.14 -3.69
CA GLY A 118 16.08 -19.74 -3.29
C GLY A 118 17.49 -19.14 -3.41
N GLU A 119 18.51 -19.86 -2.93
CA GLU A 119 19.91 -19.44 -3.08
C GLU A 119 20.36 -19.34 -4.56
N LYS A 120 19.87 -20.26 -5.41
CA LYS A 120 20.14 -20.20 -6.86
C LYS A 120 19.42 -19.02 -7.51
N ARG A 121 18.16 -18.75 -7.13
CA ARG A 121 17.39 -17.58 -7.58
C ARG A 121 18.08 -16.29 -7.21
N LYS A 122 18.55 -16.14 -5.97
CA LYS A 122 19.32 -14.96 -5.53
C LYS A 122 20.52 -14.67 -6.42
N SER A 123 21.30 -15.70 -6.75
CA SER A 123 22.45 -15.55 -7.66
C SER A 123 22.03 -15.21 -9.09
N ALA A 124 21.00 -15.88 -9.63
CA ALA A 124 20.46 -15.61 -10.97
C ALA A 124 19.90 -14.18 -11.08
N TYR A 125 19.09 -13.77 -10.12
CA TYR A 125 18.47 -12.44 -10.07
C TYR A 125 19.51 -11.34 -9.93
N GLY A 126 20.57 -11.56 -9.14
CA GLY A 126 21.69 -10.61 -9.07
C GLY A 126 22.37 -10.36 -10.44
N LYS A 127 22.46 -11.37 -11.31
CA LYS A 127 22.96 -11.18 -12.68
C LYS A 127 21.95 -10.42 -13.55
N ILE A 128 20.68 -10.79 -13.47
CA ILE A 128 19.59 -10.15 -14.21
C ILE A 128 19.52 -8.66 -13.89
N VAL A 129 19.48 -8.32 -12.59
CA VAL A 129 19.49 -6.95 -12.08
C VAL A 129 20.66 -6.15 -12.64
N LYS A 130 21.87 -6.70 -12.61
CA LYS A 130 23.07 -6.02 -13.14
C LYS A 130 22.97 -5.68 -14.63
N GLU A 131 22.44 -6.60 -15.45
CA GLU A 131 22.28 -6.36 -16.89
C GLU A 131 21.17 -5.35 -17.17
N LEU A 132 20.03 -5.49 -16.50
CA LEU A 132 18.91 -4.55 -16.63
C LEU A 132 19.28 -3.16 -16.13
N GLU A 133 20.04 -3.06 -15.04
CA GLU A 133 20.54 -1.78 -14.53
C GLU A 133 21.41 -1.07 -15.56
N ALA A 134 22.29 -1.79 -16.26
CA ALA A 134 23.10 -1.21 -17.32
C ALA A 134 22.25 -0.65 -18.48
N THR A 135 21.07 -1.24 -18.75
CA THR A 135 20.12 -0.70 -19.73
C THR A 135 19.44 0.58 -19.22
N GLY A 136 19.07 0.63 -17.93
CA GLY A 136 18.50 1.82 -17.30
C GLY A 136 19.50 2.98 -17.26
N ASP A 137 20.75 2.71 -16.90
CA ASP A 137 21.84 3.71 -16.90
C ASP A 137 22.09 4.29 -18.28
N PHE A 138 22.06 3.44 -19.31
CA PHE A 138 22.18 3.88 -20.68
C PHE A 138 21.01 4.80 -21.06
N ALA A 139 19.78 4.45 -20.67
CA ALA A 139 18.60 5.26 -20.93
C ALA A 139 18.70 6.64 -20.24
N VAL A 140 19.09 6.68 -18.96
CA VAL A 140 19.33 7.93 -18.20
C VAL A 140 20.36 8.80 -18.91
N LYS A 141 21.52 8.24 -19.25
CA LYS A 141 22.63 8.96 -19.92
C LYS A 141 22.19 9.59 -21.24
N ASN A 142 21.29 8.94 -21.97
CA ASN A 142 20.81 9.37 -23.27
C ASN A 142 19.43 10.07 -23.23
N LYS A 143 18.90 10.38 -22.03
CA LYS A 143 17.62 11.08 -21.81
C LYS A 143 16.42 10.35 -22.43
N LEU A 144 16.40 9.03 -22.36
CA LEU A 144 15.34 8.16 -22.86
C LEU A 144 14.38 7.79 -21.72
N ALA A 145 13.47 8.70 -21.36
CA ALA A 145 12.66 8.60 -20.13
C ALA A 145 11.71 7.38 -20.07
N GLU A 146 11.14 6.96 -21.20
CA GLU A 146 10.21 5.82 -21.22
C GLU A 146 10.96 4.48 -21.16
N GLU A 147 12.10 4.41 -21.85
CA GLU A 147 13.05 3.30 -21.81
C GLU A 147 13.66 3.15 -20.41
N GLU A 148 13.99 4.25 -19.75
CA GLU A 148 14.44 4.30 -18.36
C GLU A 148 13.41 3.65 -17.43
N LYS A 149 12.15 4.11 -17.47
CA LYS A 149 11.08 3.53 -16.64
C LYS A 149 10.89 2.04 -16.91
N LYS A 150 10.95 1.63 -18.18
CA LYS A 150 10.80 0.22 -18.56
C LYS A 150 11.93 -0.63 -17.99
N SER A 151 13.18 -0.15 -18.05
CA SER A 151 14.33 -0.81 -17.43
C SER A 151 14.19 -0.91 -15.92
N TRP A 152 13.86 0.19 -15.24
CA TRP A 152 13.76 0.20 -13.78
C TRP A 152 12.60 -0.62 -13.24
N LYS A 153 11.46 -0.66 -13.93
CA LYS A 153 10.33 -1.53 -13.56
C LYS A 153 10.76 -2.99 -13.50
N LEU A 154 11.47 -3.48 -14.53
CA LEU A 154 11.91 -4.87 -14.54
C LEU A 154 13.01 -5.12 -13.50
N VAL A 155 13.90 -4.15 -13.20
CA VAL A 155 14.86 -4.29 -12.10
C VAL A 155 14.15 -4.52 -10.76
N ILE A 156 13.12 -3.74 -10.43
CA ILE A 156 12.42 -3.89 -9.14
C ILE A 156 11.56 -5.16 -9.05
N GLU A 157 11.26 -5.84 -10.17
CA GLU A 157 10.67 -7.20 -10.15
C GLU A 157 11.65 -8.25 -9.63
N TYR A 158 12.96 -8.04 -9.79
CA TYR A 158 14.01 -8.97 -9.37
C TYR A 158 14.72 -8.58 -8.06
N ASP A 159 14.77 -7.28 -7.78
CA ASP A 159 15.26 -6.72 -6.53
C ASP A 159 14.34 -5.56 -6.12
N GLU A 160 13.32 -5.89 -5.33
CA GLU A 160 12.31 -4.95 -4.85
C GLU A 160 12.89 -3.76 -4.08
N ASN A 161 14.09 -3.91 -3.51
CA ASN A 161 14.75 -2.91 -2.68
C ASN A 161 15.86 -2.15 -3.44
N HIS A 162 15.97 -2.35 -4.76
CA HIS A 162 16.98 -1.72 -5.60
C HIS A 162 16.84 -0.19 -5.61
N GLU A 163 17.65 0.47 -4.77
CA GLU A 163 17.52 1.89 -4.45
C GLU A 163 17.54 2.80 -5.69
N LYS A 164 18.45 2.52 -6.62
CA LYS A 164 18.61 3.31 -7.82
C LYS A 164 17.40 3.19 -8.76
N ALA A 165 16.84 1.99 -8.89
CA ALA A 165 15.68 1.76 -9.75
C ALA A 165 14.43 2.39 -9.13
N ARG A 166 14.24 2.27 -7.81
CA ARG A 166 13.19 2.96 -7.05
C ARG A 166 13.27 4.48 -7.26
N LYS A 167 14.45 5.09 -7.08
CA LYS A 167 14.66 6.52 -7.34
C LYS A 167 14.38 6.91 -8.80
N GLY A 168 14.85 6.11 -9.77
CA GLY A 168 14.58 6.33 -11.20
C GLY A 168 13.10 6.23 -11.57
N LEU A 169 12.31 5.49 -10.78
CA LEU A 169 10.86 5.41 -10.91
C LEU A 169 10.10 6.48 -10.09
N GLY A 170 10.81 7.37 -9.39
CA GLY A 170 10.23 8.42 -8.57
C GLY A 170 9.77 7.99 -7.18
N TYR A 171 10.15 6.80 -6.72
CA TYR A 171 9.89 6.40 -5.34
C TYR A 171 10.76 7.24 -4.38
N GLU A 172 10.21 7.56 -3.21
CA GLU A 172 10.95 8.21 -2.12
C GLU A 172 11.09 7.27 -0.93
N LYS A 173 12.23 7.32 -0.24
CA LYS A 173 12.42 6.57 1.00
C LYS A 173 11.92 7.39 2.18
N GLN A 174 10.85 6.95 2.85
CA GLN A 174 10.27 7.59 4.02
C GLN A 174 10.24 6.57 5.16
N ASP A 175 10.75 6.93 6.35
CA ASP A 175 10.89 6.03 7.51
C ASP A 175 11.55 4.67 7.17
N GLY A 176 12.55 4.67 6.29
CA GLY A 176 13.27 3.47 5.88
C GLY A 176 12.59 2.62 4.80
N ARG A 177 11.38 2.98 4.34
CA ARG A 177 10.60 2.23 3.35
C ARG A 177 10.37 3.01 2.05
N TRP A 178 10.14 2.30 0.95
CA TRP A 178 9.90 2.90 -0.36
C TRP A 178 8.43 3.27 -0.54
N VAL A 179 8.18 4.56 -0.77
CA VAL A 179 6.85 5.11 -1.08
C VAL A 179 6.74 5.34 -2.58
N PRO A 180 5.70 4.83 -3.25
CA PRO A 180 5.51 5.03 -4.68
C PRO A 180 5.18 6.50 -5.01
N PRO A 181 5.58 6.99 -6.20
CA PRO A 181 5.48 8.41 -6.56
C PRO A 181 4.05 8.96 -6.44
N GLU A 182 3.03 8.16 -6.79
CA GLU A 182 1.63 8.58 -6.68
C GLU A 182 1.15 8.77 -5.24
N ASP A 183 1.83 8.19 -4.25
CA ASP A 183 1.51 8.35 -2.83
C ASP A 183 2.42 9.36 -2.14
N VAL A 184 3.61 9.61 -2.67
CA VAL A 184 4.55 10.62 -2.15
C VAL A 184 3.86 11.98 -2.02
N GLU A 185 3.24 12.46 -3.09
CA GLU A 185 2.60 13.78 -3.09
C GLU A 185 1.34 13.80 -2.22
N LYS A 186 0.56 12.72 -2.21
CA LYS A 186 -0.62 12.59 -1.34
C LYS A 186 -0.24 12.64 0.15
N ARG A 187 0.86 11.98 0.53
CA ARG A 187 1.37 11.99 1.91
C ARG A 187 1.99 13.34 2.29
N LYS A 188 2.66 14.02 1.36
CA LYS A 188 3.15 15.39 1.58
C LYS A 188 1.99 16.35 1.80
N ASP A 189 0.95 16.22 0.98
CA ASP A 189 -0.27 17.01 1.09
C ASP A 189 -1.02 16.72 2.40
N GLY A 190 -1.20 15.45 2.79
CA GLY A 190 -1.78 15.09 4.09
C GLY A 190 -1.00 15.63 5.28
N ALA A 191 0.33 15.52 5.26
CA ALA A 191 1.19 16.10 6.30
C ALA A 191 1.07 17.64 6.35
N LYS A 192 0.93 18.30 5.19
CA LYS A 192 0.69 19.75 5.10
C LYS A 192 -0.67 20.12 5.70
N LYS A 193 -1.72 19.33 5.47
CA LYS A 193 -3.04 19.54 6.07
C LYS A 193 -2.97 19.50 7.58
N VAL A 194 -2.33 18.48 8.16
CA VAL A 194 -2.12 18.41 9.62
C VAL A 194 -1.29 19.58 10.13
N ALA A 195 -0.17 19.90 9.47
CA ALA A 195 0.71 20.99 9.91
C ALA A 195 0.01 22.37 9.88
N GLY A 196 -0.82 22.61 8.86
CA GLY A 196 -1.56 23.85 8.63
C GLY A 196 -2.95 23.92 9.29
N ALA A 197 -3.39 22.85 9.93
CA ALA A 197 -4.69 22.79 10.59
C ALA A 197 -4.77 23.74 11.80
N ASP A 198 -6.00 24.13 12.15
CA ASP A 198 -6.28 24.87 13.38
C ASP A 198 -5.76 24.05 14.58
N GLU A 199 -5.11 24.76 15.49
CA GLU A 199 -4.57 24.20 16.72
C GLU A 199 -5.51 24.38 17.92
N GLY A 200 -6.69 24.95 17.68
CA GLY A 200 -7.68 25.30 18.68
C GLY A 200 -7.22 26.43 19.60
N LYS A 201 -8.03 26.77 20.59
CA LYS A 201 -7.69 27.69 21.68
C LYS A 201 -7.72 26.95 23.02
N PRO A 202 -6.87 27.30 23.99
CA PRO A 202 -6.98 26.75 25.34
C PRO A 202 -8.39 26.94 25.92
N ASP A 203 -8.91 25.92 26.60
CA ASP A 203 -10.17 26.00 27.36
C ASP A 203 -9.85 25.85 28.86
N GLU A 204 -9.97 26.95 29.60
CA GLU A 204 -9.65 27.00 31.04
C GLU A 204 -10.77 26.47 31.93
N ASN A 205 -11.99 26.34 31.40
CA ASN A 205 -13.14 25.92 32.19
C ASN A 205 -13.02 24.44 32.57
N PRO A 206 -13.32 24.05 33.83
CA PRO A 206 -13.34 22.64 34.21
C PRO A 206 -14.25 21.83 33.28
N SER A 207 -13.73 20.77 32.67
CA SER A 207 -14.55 19.89 31.83
C SER A 207 -15.38 18.93 32.67
N GLU A 208 -16.43 18.36 32.08
CA GLU A 208 -17.21 17.31 32.74
C GLU A 208 -16.34 16.10 33.11
N VAL A 209 -15.36 15.78 32.28
CA VAL A 209 -14.39 14.71 32.54
C VAL A 209 -13.57 15.04 33.78
N GLU A 210 -13.03 16.25 33.91
CA GLU A 210 -12.29 16.67 35.11
C GLU A 210 -13.15 16.60 36.37
N ASN A 211 -14.41 17.06 36.30
CA ASN A 211 -15.33 17.04 37.43
C ASN A 211 -15.64 15.59 37.90
N ARG A 212 -15.85 14.66 36.95
CA ARG A 212 -16.19 13.26 37.25
C ARG A 212 -14.98 12.44 37.72
N THR A 213 -13.84 12.62 37.05
CA THR A 213 -12.64 11.81 37.28
C THR A 213 -11.69 12.42 38.30
N GLY A 214 -11.78 13.72 38.58
CA GLY A 214 -10.78 14.47 39.33
C GLY A 214 -9.43 14.60 38.61
N PHE A 215 -9.37 14.30 37.31
CA PHE A 215 -8.17 14.55 36.51
C PHE A 215 -7.94 16.04 36.33
N LYS A 216 -6.67 16.39 36.09
CA LYS A 216 -6.31 17.69 35.54
C LYS A 216 -6.03 17.50 34.05
N MET A 217 -6.88 18.07 33.21
CA MET A 217 -6.78 17.93 31.76
C MET A 217 -6.21 19.19 31.13
N THR A 218 -5.34 18.98 30.15
CA THR A 218 -5.02 19.98 29.14
C THR A 218 -6.14 19.93 28.10
N LYS A 219 -6.73 21.07 27.75
CA LYS A 219 -7.93 21.16 26.91
C LYS A 219 -7.76 22.23 25.84
N ARG A 220 -8.10 21.90 24.59
CA ARG A 220 -8.15 22.87 23.50
C ARG A 220 -9.41 22.66 22.66
N ARG A 221 -9.95 23.76 22.16
CA ARG A 221 -11.17 23.79 21.34
C ARG A 221 -10.91 24.48 20.02
N SER A 222 -11.11 23.78 18.92
CA SER A 222 -11.21 24.35 17.57
C SER A 222 -12.68 24.54 17.20
N SER A 223 -12.96 24.88 15.93
CA SER A 223 -14.34 24.97 15.43
C SER A 223 -15.09 23.64 15.48
N HIS A 224 -14.41 22.51 15.27
CA HIS A 224 -15.08 21.21 15.10
C HIS A 224 -14.69 20.17 16.16
N TYR A 225 -13.64 20.44 16.95
CA TYR A 225 -13.15 19.49 17.94
C TYR A 225 -12.91 20.16 19.29
N PHE A 226 -13.33 19.46 20.35
CA PHE A 226 -12.89 19.69 21.70
C PHE A 226 -11.99 18.54 22.10
N VAL A 227 -10.68 18.79 22.19
CA VAL A 227 -9.70 17.75 22.52
C VAL A 227 -9.16 18.02 23.92
N GLN A 228 -9.24 17.01 24.77
CA GLN A 228 -8.81 17.09 26.16
C GLN A 228 -8.04 15.85 26.58
N GLY A 229 -7.10 16.00 27.51
CA GLY A 229 -6.36 14.84 27.99
C GLY A 229 -5.30 15.12 29.04
N THR A 230 -4.70 14.05 29.57
CA THR A 230 -3.62 14.13 30.58
C THR A 230 -2.23 14.35 29.94
N TYR A 231 -2.24 14.80 28.68
CA TYR A 231 -1.06 15.15 27.89
C TYR A 231 -0.64 16.61 28.09
N SER A 232 0.57 16.94 27.66
CA SER A 232 1.09 18.31 27.69
C SER A 232 0.36 19.21 26.70
N GLU A 233 0.52 20.53 26.87
CA GLU A 233 -0.04 21.55 25.97
C GLU A 233 0.36 21.32 24.50
N ALA A 234 1.63 21.03 24.25
CA ALA A 234 2.14 20.78 22.90
C ALA A 234 1.54 19.51 22.29
N GLU A 235 1.40 18.46 23.09
CA GLU A 235 0.79 17.20 22.66
C GLU A 235 -0.70 17.37 22.32
N ILE A 236 -1.50 17.99 23.18
CA ILE A 236 -2.93 18.24 22.90
C ILE A 236 -3.11 19.15 21.67
N LYS A 237 -2.26 20.17 21.52
CA LYS A 237 -2.22 21.03 20.35
C LYS A 237 -1.99 20.24 19.05
N GLU A 238 -1.07 19.26 19.08
CA GLU A 238 -0.84 18.37 17.94
C GLU A 238 -2.03 17.44 17.66
N LEU A 239 -2.75 16.95 18.67
CA LEU A 239 -3.94 16.12 18.48
C LEU A 239 -5.09 16.92 17.82
N VAL A 240 -5.34 18.16 18.26
CA VAL A 240 -6.33 19.03 17.60
C VAL A 240 -5.99 19.19 16.12
N LYS A 241 -4.72 19.41 15.78
CA LYS A 241 -4.25 19.49 14.40
C LYS A 241 -4.46 18.20 13.61
N CYS A 242 -4.27 17.03 14.23
CA CYS A 242 -4.53 15.75 13.59
C CYS A 242 -6.01 15.60 13.23
N ALA A 243 -6.92 15.90 14.17
CA ALA A 243 -8.36 15.84 13.95
C ALA A 243 -8.86 16.83 12.88
N GLU A 244 -8.43 18.10 12.96
CA GLU A 244 -8.79 19.13 11.97
C GLU A 244 -8.16 18.86 10.58
N GLY A 245 -6.95 18.32 10.55
CA GLY A 245 -6.29 17.86 9.32
C GLY A 245 -7.05 16.71 8.67
N ALA A 246 -7.51 15.73 9.47
CA ALA A 246 -8.36 14.63 9.03
C ALA A 246 -9.69 15.13 8.46
N ARG A 247 -10.35 16.07 9.14
CA ARG A 247 -11.57 16.73 8.63
C ARG A 247 -11.34 17.40 7.30
N THR A 248 -10.26 18.18 7.16
CA THR A 248 -9.93 18.85 5.90
C THR A 248 -9.73 17.84 4.77
N ALA A 249 -8.96 16.77 5.01
CA ALA A 249 -8.75 15.72 4.02
C ALA A 249 -10.05 15.00 3.64
N PHE A 250 -10.92 14.74 4.62
CA PHE A 250 -12.21 14.09 4.41
C PHE A 250 -13.12 14.93 3.50
N LEU A 251 -13.31 16.21 3.82
CA LEU A 251 -14.11 17.14 3.02
C LEU A 251 -13.62 17.21 1.58
N GLU A 252 -12.31 17.37 1.37
CA GLU A 252 -11.73 17.43 0.03
C GLU A 252 -11.89 16.11 -0.74
N THR A 253 -11.68 14.98 -0.06
CA THR A 253 -11.79 13.66 -0.68
C THR A 253 -13.21 13.40 -1.15
N PHE A 254 -14.20 13.73 -0.33
CA PHE A 254 -15.62 13.52 -0.61
C PHE A 254 -16.32 14.70 -1.31
N GLU A 255 -15.57 15.75 -1.67
CA GLU A 255 -16.09 16.95 -2.35
C GLU A 255 -17.23 17.64 -1.57
N LEU A 256 -17.13 17.60 -0.24
CA LEU A 256 -18.10 18.15 0.70
C LEU A 256 -17.79 19.61 1.03
N LYS A 257 -18.83 20.36 1.38
CA LYS A 257 -18.75 21.72 1.91
C LYS A 257 -18.48 21.69 3.41
N ALA A 258 -17.92 22.77 3.94
CA ALA A 258 -17.64 22.90 5.37
C ALA A 258 -18.88 22.67 6.24
N ASP A 259 -20.05 23.17 5.81
CA ASP A 259 -21.30 23.08 6.57
C ASP A 259 -21.97 21.70 6.46
N ASP A 260 -21.47 20.80 5.60
CA ASP A 260 -22.00 19.42 5.51
C ASP A 260 -21.63 18.60 6.77
N LEU A 261 -20.67 19.08 7.57
CA LEU A 261 -20.15 18.43 8.79
C LEU A 261 -19.96 19.44 9.93
N ASP A 262 -21.05 20.07 10.39
CA ASP A 262 -21.03 21.10 11.45
C ASP A 262 -21.09 20.54 12.89
N ASN A 263 -21.00 19.21 13.05
CA ASN A 263 -21.01 18.58 14.36
C ASN A 263 -19.65 18.75 15.05
N SER A 264 -19.66 19.19 16.31
CA SER A 264 -18.46 19.18 17.16
C SER A 264 -18.27 17.81 17.80
N VAL A 265 -17.02 17.33 17.84
CA VAL A 265 -16.65 16.07 18.51
C VAL A 265 -15.81 16.37 19.77
N ASP A 266 -16.13 15.73 20.89
CA ASP A 266 -15.32 15.72 22.11
C ASP A 266 -14.44 14.46 22.13
N MET A 267 -13.12 14.65 22.13
CA MET A 267 -12.13 13.59 22.14
C MET A 267 -11.29 13.66 23.41
N ILE A 268 -11.28 12.57 24.17
CA ILE A 268 -10.62 12.47 25.46
C ILE A 268 -9.44 11.51 25.34
N PHE A 269 -8.22 11.97 25.67
CA PHE A 269 -7.00 11.16 25.60
C PHE A 269 -6.34 11.04 26.97
N VAL A 270 -6.22 9.83 27.48
CA VAL A 270 -5.56 9.55 28.77
C VAL A 270 -4.30 8.71 28.59
N LYS A 271 -3.27 9.01 29.38
CA LYS A 271 -1.93 8.44 29.24
C LYS A 271 -1.79 7.00 29.72
N THR A 272 -2.66 6.55 30.62
CA THR A 272 -2.50 5.24 31.26
C THR A 272 -3.80 4.46 31.27
N GLU A 273 -3.66 3.14 31.29
CA GLU A 273 -4.79 2.21 31.38
C GLU A 273 -5.60 2.43 32.67
N GLU A 274 -4.95 2.78 33.78
CA GLU A 274 -5.63 3.11 35.05
C GLU A 274 -6.48 4.38 34.92
N GLN A 275 -5.98 5.40 34.21
CA GLN A 275 -6.75 6.61 33.96
C GLN A 275 -8.01 6.30 33.13
N HIS A 276 -7.89 5.42 32.14
CA HIS A 276 -9.03 4.99 31.33
C HIS A 276 -10.03 4.15 32.10
N LYS A 277 -9.58 3.16 32.86
CA LYS A 277 -10.47 2.37 33.72
C LYS A 277 -11.26 3.27 34.67
N LYS A 278 -10.58 4.26 35.27
CA LYS A 278 -11.25 5.26 36.12
C LYS A 278 -12.24 6.12 35.32
N PHE A 279 -11.89 6.57 34.12
CA PHE A 279 -12.81 7.29 33.24
C PHE A 279 -14.07 6.45 32.98
N VAL A 280 -13.91 5.21 32.52
CA VAL A 280 -15.00 4.25 32.24
C VAL A 280 -15.86 4.02 33.48
N ASP A 281 -15.25 3.87 34.65
CA ASP A 281 -15.99 3.68 35.91
C ASP A 281 -16.86 4.89 36.26
N THR A 282 -16.41 6.11 35.91
CA THR A 282 -17.11 7.37 36.18
C THR A 282 -18.08 7.84 35.09
N CYS A 283 -18.05 7.23 33.90
CA CYS A 283 -18.95 7.57 32.81
C CYS A 283 -20.31 6.88 33.03
N GLU A 284 -21.35 7.63 33.37
CA GLU A 284 -22.67 7.07 33.73
C GLU A 284 -23.45 6.55 32.51
N GLU A 285 -23.12 7.06 31.33
CA GLU A 285 -23.72 6.78 30.03
C GLU A 285 -23.34 5.40 29.49
N LEU A 286 -22.33 4.75 30.10
CA LEU A 286 -21.86 3.44 29.72
C LEU A 286 -22.67 2.31 30.37
N GLU A 287 -23.45 1.60 29.57
CA GLU A 287 -24.21 0.43 30.02
C GLU A 287 -23.30 -0.77 30.31
N ASN A 288 -22.24 -0.99 29.53
CA ASN A 288 -21.34 -2.15 29.66
C ASN A 288 -19.89 -1.75 30.02
N LYS A 289 -19.72 -1.12 31.19
CA LYS A 289 -18.40 -0.70 31.70
C LYS A 289 -17.36 -1.82 31.74
N GLY A 290 -17.79 -3.06 31.98
CA GLY A 290 -16.91 -4.23 31.99
C GLY A 290 -16.18 -4.41 30.67
N ALA A 291 -16.92 -4.46 29.56
CA ALA A 291 -16.33 -4.61 28.23
C ALA A 291 -15.38 -3.45 27.88
N TYR A 292 -15.73 -2.21 28.20
CA TYR A 292 -14.89 -1.04 27.90
C TYR A 292 -13.59 -0.97 28.72
N ARG A 293 -13.58 -1.55 29.94
CA ARG A 293 -12.33 -1.73 30.71
C ARG A 293 -11.42 -2.76 30.06
N ASP A 294 -11.99 -3.84 29.53
CA ASP A 294 -11.25 -4.95 28.94
C ASP A 294 -10.81 -4.66 27.49
N MET A 295 -11.47 -3.71 26.81
CA MET A 295 -11.09 -3.19 25.49
C MET A 295 -9.80 -2.37 25.47
N GLY A 296 -9.06 -2.29 26.59
CA GLY A 296 -7.65 -1.92 26.57
C GLY A 296 -7.31 -0.49 26.14
N GLY A 297 -8.30 0.38 25.97
CA GLY A 297 -8.02 1.76 25.61
C GLY A 297 -9.22 2.53 25.07
N VAL A 298 -10.19 1.89 24.43
CA VAL A 298 -11.17 2.64 23.63
C VAL A 298 -12.53 2.65 24.27
N THR A 299 -13.20 3.79 24.24
CA THR A 299 -14.60 3.90 24.63
C THR A 299 -15.31 4.94 23.77
N LEU A 300 -16.18 4.43 22.90
CA LEU A 300 -17.17 5.23 22.19
C LEU A 300 -18.52 5.08 22.92
N TYR A 301 -18.97 6.14 23.58
CA TYR A 301 -20.21 6.10 24.39
C TYR A 301 -21.28 7.07 23.91
N HIS A 302 -20.94 7.97 22.99
CA HIS A 302 -21.88 8.84 22.30
C HIS A 302 -21.39 9.09 20.86
N PRO A 303 -22.26 9.33 19.87
CA PRO A 303 -21.84 9.66 18.50
C PRO A 303 -20.87 10.83 18.38
N THR A 304 -20.82 11.70 19.39
CA THR A 304 -19.97 12.90 19.46
C THR A 304 -18.96 12.87 20.61
N HIS A 305 -18.90 11.80 21.40
CA HIS A 305 -17.96 11.70 22.53
C HIS A 305 -17.18 10.39 22.47
N MET A 306 -15.86 10.52 22.59
CA MET A 306 -14.95 9.39 22.57
C MET A 306 -13.86 9.57 23.62
N SER A 307 -13.48 8.47 24.26
CA SER A 307 -12.31 8.42 25.14
C SER A 307 -11.36 7.30 24.75
N GLU A 308 -10.08 7.61 24.80
CA GLU A 308 -8.98 6.72 24.45
C GLU A 308 -7.88 6.71 25.54
N ALA A 309 -7.49 5.53 25.99
CA ALA A 309 -6.24 5.22 26.67
C ALA A 309 -5.23 4.66 25.70
N VAL A 310 -3.99 5.06 25.88
CA VAL A 310 -2.89 4.51 25.10
C VAL A 310 -2.26 3.35 25.86
N GLN A 311 -2.48 2.12 25.36
CA GLN A 311 -1.82 0.92 25.88
C GLN A 311 -0.30 1.03 25.73
N GLY A 312 0.46 0.75 26.80
CA GLY A 312 1.86 0.34 26.65
C GLY A 312 2.94 1.42 26.42
N GLY A 313 2.86 2.59 27.08
CA GLY A 313 4.11 3.31 27.42
C GLY A 313 4.58 4.43 26.48
N GLY A 314 3.67 5.19 25.86
CA GLY A 314 4.01 6.54 25.39
C GLY A 314 4.60 6.63 23.98
N ASN A 315 4.28 5.70 23.08
CA ASN A 315 4.54 5.91 21.65
C ASN A 315 3.67 7.07 21.14
N TRP A 316 4.22 8.27 21.06
CA TRP A 316 3.50 9.46 20.60
C TRP A 316 2.97 9.35 19.15
N ARG A 317 3.63 8.53 18.31
CA ARG A 317 3.15 8.26 16.95
C ARG A 317 1.78 7.59 16.97
N TYR A 318 1.65 6.53 17.79
CA TYR A 318 0.40 5.79 17.96
C TYR A 318 -0.76 6.70 18.40
N VAL A 319 -0.52 7.61 19.37
CA VAL A 319 -1.58 8.51 19.86
C VAL A 319 -2.13 9.41 18.76
N LYS A 320 -1.25 9.90 17.89
CA LYS A 320 -1.65 10.72 16.74
C LYS A 320 -2.40 9.92 15.69
N ASP A 321 -1.93 8.70 15.41
CA ASP A 321 -2.58 7.78 14.48
C ASP A 321 -4.01 7.50 14.94
N VAL A 322 -4.20 7.14 16.22
CA VAL A 322 -5.53 6.92 16.80
C VAL A 322 -6.40 8.18 16.69
N CYS A 323 -5.86 9.36 17.04
CA CYS A 323 -6.62 10.60 16.93
C CYS A 323 -7.10 10.91 15.51
N ALA A 324 -6.24 10.76 14.50
CA ALA A 324 -6.65 10.96 13.11
C ALA A 324 -7.63 9.88 12.63
N HIS A 325 -7.37 8.61 12.99
CA HIS A 325 -8.20 7.46 12.62
C HIS A 325 -9.63 7.60 13.17
N ASP A 326 -9.76 7.95 14.45
CA ASP A 326 -11.05 8.12 15.10
C ASP A 326 -11.81 9.36 14.61
N ALA A 327 -11.09 10.44 14.31
CA ALA A 327 -11.71 11.59 13.67
C ALA A 327 -12.38 11.18 12.35
N ILE A 328 -11.78 10.26 11.58
CA ILE A 328 -12.39 9.73 10.36
C ILE A 328 -13.61 8.86 10.65
N HIS A 329 -13.60 8.02 11.69
CA HIS A 329 -14.80 7.28 12.11
C HIS A 329 -15.98 8.20 12.41
N HIS A 330 -15.76 9.31 13.14
CA HIS A 330 -16.81 10.28 13.42
C HIS A 330 -17.31 10.99 12.16
N LEU A 331 -16.40 11.48 11.32
CA LEU A 331 -16.76 12.16 10.07
C LEU A 331 -17.53 11.24 9.13
N TRP A 332 -17.10 9.99 9.05
CA TRP A 332 -17.77 8.93 8.31
C TRP A 332 -19.19 8.71 8.84
N SER A 333 -19.34 8.52 10.16
CA SER A 333 -20.65 8.33 10.79
C SER A 333 -21.60 9.51 10.59
N PHE A 334 -21.10 10.75 10.64
CA PHE A 334 -21.91 11.94 10.38
C PHE A 334 -22.35 12.07 8.92
N TRP A 335 -21.44 11.79 7.97
CA TRP A 335 -21.74 11.93 6.56
C TRP A 335 -22.54 10.75 5.99
N ALA A 336 -22.01 9.54 6.19
CA ALA A 336 -22.59 8.31 5.65
C ALA A 336 -23.78 7.83 6.49
N GLY A 337 -23.89 8.24 7.75
CA GLY A 337 -24.82 7.64 8.71
C GLY A 337 -24.34 6.27 9.18
N ASN A 338 -25.20 5.55 9.92
CA ASN A 338 -24.90 4.19 10.36
C ASN A 338 -25.13 3.17 9.23
N VAL A 339 -24.25 3.18 8.23
CA VAL A 339 -24.24 2.18 7.15
C VAL A 339 -23.73 0.81 7.61
N GLY A 340 -23.29 0.67 8.87
CA GLY A 340 -23.04 -0.62 9.55
C GLY A 340 -21.91 -1.49 8.99
N ASN A 341 -21.07 -0.97 8.08
CA ASN A 341 -20.11 -1.76 7.33
C ASN A 341 -18.70 -1.63 7.90
N ALA A 342 -18.31 -2.56 8.77
CA ALA A 342 -17.04 -2.50 9.49
C ALA A 342 -15.81 -2.38 8.57
N TRP A 343 -15.77 -3.13 7.46
CA TRP A 343 -14.64 -3.07 6.52
C TRP A 343 -14.48 -1.68 5.89
N LEU A 344 -15.59 -0.99 5.64
CA LEU A 344 -15.58 0.28 4.96
C LEU A 344 -15.12 1.37 5.91
N ASP A 345 -15.65 1.34 7.13
CA ASP A 345 -15.30 2.24 8.22
C ASP A 345 -13.80 2.14 8.55
N GLU A 346 -13.32 0.93 8.88
CA GLU A 346 -11.91 0.68 9.15
C GLU A 346 -11.00 0.95 7.94
N GLY A 347 -11.40 0.47 6.75
CA GLY A 347 -10.62 0.65 5.53
C GLY A 347 -10.41 2.11 5.17
N LEU A 348 -11.44 2.96 5.37
CA LEU A 348 -11.36 4.40 5.17
C LEU A 348 -10.47 5.06 6.22
N SER A 349 -10.68 4.75 7.50
CA SER A 349 -9.87 5.31 8.58
C SER A 349 -8.38 5.00 8.37
N TYR A 350 -8.01 3.77 8.04
CA TYR A 350 -6.61 3.44 7.69
C TYR A 350 -6.12 4.18 6.44
N TRP A 351 -6.96 4.34 5.42
CA TRP A 351 -6.59 5.00 4.18
C TRP A 351 -6.24 6.48 4.39
N PHE A 352 -6.98 7.16 5.28
CA PHE A 352 -6.73 8.55 5.66
C PHE A 352 -5.53 8.68 6.59
N THR A 353 -5.45 7.88 7.65
CA THR A 353 -4.34 7.92 8.62
C THR A 353 -2.99 7.71 7.91
N ASP A 354 -2.93 6.78 6.95
CA ASP A 354 -1.75 6.56 6.11
C ASP A 354 -1.31 7.82 5.36
N ARG A 355 -2.26 8.57 4.81
CA ARG A 355 -1.96 9.78 4.01
C ARG A 355 -1.64 10.98 4.88
N LEU A 356 -2.26 11.10 6.04
CA LEU A 356 -2.07 12.22 6.96
C LEU A 356 -0.76 12.08 7.75
N LEU A 357 -0.50 10.87 8.26
CA LEU A 357 0.54 10.61 9.27
C LEU A 357 1.60 9.62 8.82
N LYS A 358 1.43 8.98 7.65
CA LYS A 358 2.36 7.99 7.10
C LYS A 358 2.48 6.74 7.97
N SER A 359 1.44 6.43 8.72
CA SER A 359 1.27 5.23 9.52
C SER A 359 -0.20 4.91 9.70
N ALA A 360 -0.49 3.76 10.30
CA ALA A 360 -1.83 3.31 10.62
C ALA A 360 -1.78 2.45 11.91
N ASP A 361 -0.93 2.84 12.86
CA ASP A 361 -0.70 2.12 14.11
C ASP A 361 -1.79 2.50 15.11
N THR A 362 -2.86 1.71 15.14
CA THR A 362 -4.05 1.95 15.98
C THR A 362 -4.46 0.69 16.74
N HIS A 363 -5.30 0.82 17.77
CA HIS A 363 -5.83 -0.33 18.50
C HIS A 363 -6.66 -1.25 17.58
N CYS A 364 -7.36 -0.69 16.58
CA CYS A 364 -8.22 -1.45 15.67
C CYS A 364 -7.44 -2.58 14.97
N ILE A 365 -6.19 -2.32 14.60
CA ILE A 365 -5.33 -3.33 13.99
C ILE A 365 -4.65 -4.24 15.03
N GLN A 366 -4.37 -3.74 16.24
CA GLN A 366 -3.74 -4.55 17.30
C GLN A 366 -4.69 -5.65 17.82
N PHE A 367 -6.00 -5.36 17.94
CA PHE A 367 -7.01 -6.38 18.22
C PHE A 367 -7.01 -7.48 17.16
N ALA A 368 -6.88 -7.09 15.90
CA ALA A 368 -6.81 -7.98 14.75
C ALA A 368 -5.57 -8.93 14.75
N LEU A 369 -4.50 -8.56 15.48
CA LEU A 369 -3.22 -9.30 15.54
C LEU A 369 -3.14 -10.31 16.69
N SER A 370 -3.97 -10.15 17.73
CA SER A 370 -4.06 -11.07 18.87
C SER A 370 -4.48 -12.50 18.49
N GLY A 371 -5.04 -12.70 17.29
CA GLY A 371 -5.51 -13.99 16.76
C GLY A 371 -4.45 -14.88 16.06
N GLY A 372 -3.17 -14.80 16.42
CA GLY A 372 -2.12 -15.71 15.91
C GLY A 372 -1.30 -15.21 14.71
N GLY A 373 -1.29 -13.89 14.47
CA GLY A 373 -0.50 -13.24 13.41
C GLY A 373 0.76 -12.51 13.89
N ALA A 374 1.13 -12.64 15.16
CA ALA A 374 2.28 -11.98 15.76
C ALA A 374 3.58 -12.35 15.01
N GLY A 375 4.14 -11.40 14.26
CA GLY A 375 5.41 -11.57 13.54
C GLY A 375 5.46 -11.10 12.09
N LYS A 376 4.33 -10.68 11.48
CA LYS A 376 4.31 -10.05 10.16
C LYS A 376 4.13 -8.52 10.28
N SER A 377 4.64 -7.78 9.29
CA SER A 377 4.65 -6.31 9.18
C SER A 377 3.27 -5.67 8.95
N TRP A 378 2.25 -6.16 9.66
CA TRP A 378 0.87 -5.66 9.55
C TRP A 378 0.68 -4.31 10.25
N ASP A 379 1.55 -3.95 11.19
CA ASP A 379 1.70 -2.60 11.79
C ASP A 379 2.17 -1.54 10.76
N ASN A 380 2.72 -2.06 9.66
CA ASN A 380 3.22 -1.48 8.44
C ASN A 380 2.27 -1.04 7.32
N VAL A 381 1.49 0.04 7.37
CA VAL A 381 0.63 0.39 6.20
C VAL A 381 1.40 0.56 4.88
N LEU A 382 2.68 0.96 4.94
CA LEU A 382 3.57 1.01 3.77
C LEU A 382 3.88 -0.37 3.17
N ASP A 383 3.82 -1.41 3.99
CA ASP A 383 4.09 -2.79 3.60
C ASP A 383 2.81 -3.48 3.08
N TRP A 384 1.62 -2.91 3.28
CA TRP A 384 0.35 -3.56 2.96
C TRP A 384 0.17 -3.87 1.48
N ARG A 385 0.64 -3.00 0.57
CA ARG A 385 0.59 -3.29 -0.87
C ARG A 385 1.33 -4.59 -1.23
N ALA A 386 2.54 -4.77 -0.70
CA ALA A 386 3.33 -5.98 -0.89
C ALA A 386 2.67 -7.19 -0.25
N LEU A 387 2.15 -7.04 0.98
CA LEU A 387 1.42 -8.11 1.69
C LEU A 387 0.16 -8.55 0.93
N ILE A 388 -0.55 -7.62 0.28
CA ILE A 388 -1.73 -7.95 -0.52
C ILE A 388 -1.34 -8.73 -1.78
N LYS A 389 -0.26 -8.34 -2.46
CA LYS A 389 0.25 -9.14 -3.59
C LYS A 389 0.66 -10.53 -3.15
N GLU A 390 1.40 -10.65 -2.04
CA GLU A 390 1.75 -11.94 -1.45
C GLU A 390 0.49 -12.78 -1.15
N MET A 391 -0.56 -12.17 -0.59
CA MET A 391 -1.83 -12.84 -0.33
C MET A 391 -2.52 -13.32 -1.61
N LEU A 392 -2.43 -12.57 -2.71
CA LEU A 392 -2.98 -12.99 -4.00
C LEU A 392 -2.15 -14.11 -4.64
N ASP A 393 -0.82 -13.99 -4.63
CA ASP A 393 0.12 -15.00 -5.14
C ASP A 393 -0.04 -16.35 -4.43
N THR A 394 -0.18 -16.31 -3.10
CA THR A 394 -0.28 -17.52 -2.27
C THR A 394 -1.72 -18.03 -2.12
N ASN A 395 -2.69 -17.38 -2.77
CA ASN A 395 -4.12 -17.64 -2.58
C ASN A 395 -4.56 -17.60 -1.10
N ALA A 396 -3.88 -16.78 -0.29
CA ALA A 396 -4.15 -16.55 1.14
C ALA A 396 -5.03 -15.31 1.39
N ASN A 397 -5.48 -14.65 0.32
CA ASN A 397 -6.39 -13.52 0.34
C ASN A 397 -7.75 -13.91 0.92
N PRO A 398 -8.28 -13.20 1.93
CA PRO A 398 -9.60 -13.46 2.48
C PRO A 398 -10.70 -13.39 1.41
N ASP A 399 -11.75 -14.19 1.58
CA ASP A 399 -12.96 -14.06 0.75
C ASP A 399 -13.55 -12.65 0.89
N ILE A 400 -13.99 -12.06 -0.23
CA ILE A 400 -14.47 -10.67 -0.23
C ILE A 400 -15.79 -10.52 0.52
N GLN A 401 -16.69 -11.49 0.44
CA GLN A 401 -17.99 -11.44 1.09
C GLN A 401 -17.79 -11.54 2.61
N GLU A 402 -16.89 -12.43 3.06
CA GLU A 402 -16.52 -12.50 4.48
C GLU A 402 -15.86 -11.23 5.04
N VAL A 403 -15.20 -10.43 4.20
CA VAL A 403 -14.66 -9.13 4.61
C VAL A 403 -15.77 -8.10 4.66
N MET A 404 -16.58 -8.04 3.60
CA MET A 404 -17.60 -7.02 3.39
C MET A 404 -18.77 -7.15 4.35
N GLU A 405 -19.22 -8.37 4.64
CA GLU A 405 -20.36 -8.66 5.52
C GLU A 405 -19.92 -9.00 6.95
N GLY A 406 -18.61 -8.99 7.21
CA GLY A 406 -18.05 -9.30 8.52
C GLY A 406 -18.34 -8.21 9.55
N HIS A 407 -18.60 -8.63 10.80
CA HIS A 407 -18.64 -7.72 11.95
C HIS A 407 -17.24 -7.20 12.28
N ILE A 408 -17.12 -6.05 12.97
CA ILE A 408 -15.83 -5.43 13.33
C ILE A 408 -14.87 -6.42 14.02
N ASN A 409 -15.36 -7.18 15.00
CA ASN A 409 -14.60 -8.23 15.69
C ASN A 409 -14.11 -9.41 14.80
N SER A 410 -14.56 -9.50 13.55
CA SER A 410 -14.11 -10.51 12.59
C SER A 410 -13.00 -10.01 11.66
N LEU A 411 -12.69 -8.70 11.66
CA LEU A 411 -11.65 -8.10 10.83
C LEU A 411 -10.27 -8.35 11.44
N ASN A 412 -9.71 -9.53 11.19
CA ASN A 412 -8.29 -9.80 11.46
C ASN A 412 -7.37 -8.98 10.53
N ALA A 413 -6.05 -8.98 10.79
CA ALA A 413 -5.09 -8.15 10.06
C ALA A 413 -5.17 -8.31 8.53
N LYS A 414 -5.34 -9.54 8.02
CA LYS A 414 -5.50 -9.79 6.58
C LYS A 414 -6.76 -9.13 6.02
N LYS A 415 -7.88 -9.26 6.74
CA LYS A 415 -9.16 -8.64 6.35
C LYS A 415 -9.08 -7.12 6.43
N GLY A 416 -8.41 -6.55 7.44
CA GLY A 416 -8.12 -5.12 7.55
C GLY A 416 -7.31 -4.58 6.36
N CYS A 417 -6.21 -5.26 5.99
CA CYS A 417 -5.44 -4.86 4.80
C CYS A 417 -6.25 -4.97 3.51
N LYS A 418 -7.05 -6.04 3.36
CA LYS A 418 -7.94 -6.16 2.21
C LYS A 418 -8.97 -5.01 2.20
N ALA A 419 -9.59 -4.71 3.32
CA ALA A 419 -10.56 -3.62 3.46
C ALA A 419 -9.96 -2.26 3.06
N TRP A 420 -8.77 -1.92 3.56
CA TRP A 420 -8.01 -0.74 3.12
C TRP A 420 -7.75 -0.72 1.62
N SER A 421 -7.37 -1.85 1.03
CA SER A 421 -7.07 -1.92 -0.41
C SER A 421 -8.30 -1.83 -1.31
N LEU A 422 -9.46 -2.28 -0.81
CA LEU A 422 -10.74 -2.10 -1.50
C LEU A 422 -11.10 -0.61 -1.53
N VAL A 423 -10.92 0.08 -0.40
CA VAL A 423 -11.09 1.55 -0.33
C VAL A 423 -10.08 2.27 -1.23
N ASP A 424 -8.82 1.84 -1.24
CA ASP A 424 -7.79 2.41 -2.11
C ASP A 424 -8.16 2.25 -3.59
N TYR A 425 -8.55 1.05 -4.02
CA TYR A 425 -9.06 0.80 -5.37
C TYR A 425 -10.26 1.70 -5.72
N MET A 426 -11.25 1.77 -4.82
CA MET A 426 -12.46 2.57 -5.03
C MET A 426 -12.14 4.06 -5.18
N LEU A 427 -11.30 4.63 -4.31
CA LEU A 427 -10.95 6.05 -4.35
C LEU A 427 -9.98 6.39 -5.49
N GLN A 428 -9.01 5.53 -5.79
CA GLN A 428 -8.00 5.81 -6.82
C GLN A 428 -8.50 5.55 -8.24
N ALA A 429 -9.29 4.50 -8.45
CA ALA A 429 -9.68 4.08 -9.79
C ALA A 429 -11.15 4.38 -10.14
N ARG A 430 -12.04 4.40 -9.13
CA ARG A 430 -13.49 4.36 -9.33
C ARG A 430 -14.25 5.33 -8.41
N LYS A 431 -13.68 6.52 -8.16
CA LYS A 431 -14.18 7.48 -7.16
C LYS A 431 -15.67 7.81 -7.35
N LYS A 432 -16.10 8.01 -8.59
CA LYS A 432 -17.51 8.35 -8.92
C LYS A 432 -18.45 7.19 -8.59
N GLU A 433 -18.07 5.97 -8.91
CA GLU A 433 -18.83 4.78 -8.57
C GLU A 433 -18.82 4.53 -7.07
N PHE A 434 -17.71 4.81 -6.38
CA PHE A 434 -17.67 4.73 -4.93
C PHE A 434 -18.71 5.65 -4.27
N PHE A 435 -18.84 6.89 -4.76
CA PHE A 435 -19.85 7.82 -4.23
C PHE A 435 -21.28 7.33 -4.47
N LYS A 436 -21.56 6.79 -5.67
CA LYS A 436 -22.85 6.15 -5.96
C LYS A 436 -23.12 4.95 -5.04
N PHE A 437 -22.10 4.18 -4.71
CA PHE A 437 -22.19 3.05 -3.79
C PHE A 437 -22.58 3.52 -2.38
N ILE A 438 -21.93 4.59 -1.87
CA ILE A 438 -22.30 5.16 -0.58
C ILE A 438 -23.73 5.70 -0.59
N GLN A 439 -24.09 6.48 -1.61
CA GLN A 439 -25.44 7.01 -1.76
C GLN A 439 -26.50 5.90 -1.79
N SER A 440 -26.26 4.84 -2.55
CA SER A 440 -27.16 3.69 -2.65
C SER A 440 -27.34 2.99 -1.30
N MET A 441 -26.28 2.85 -0.49
CA MET A 441 -26.40 2.32 0.87
C MET A 441 -27.16 3.27 1.82
N GLN A 442 -26.98 4.58 1.70
CA GLN A 442 -27.75 5.58 2.46
C GLN A 442 -29.24 5.55 2.11
N GLU A 443 -29.58 5.20 0.87
CA GLU A 443 -30.95 4.98 0.39
C GLU A 443 -31.54 3.64 0.86
N GLY A 444 -30.77 2.84 1.62
CA GLY A 444 -31.21 1.59 2.24
C GLY A 444 -30.94 0.34 1.42
N ASP A 445 -30.20 0.43 0.32
CA ASP A 445 -29.78 -0.76 -0.41
C ASP A 445 -28.83 -1.63 0.42
N LYS A 446 -28.98 -2.95 0.31
CA LYS A 446 -27.98 -3.88 0.80
C LYS A 446 -26.68 -3.70 0.04
N GLN A 447 -25.57 -3.99 0.69
CA GLN A 447 -24.23 -3.75 0.16
C GLN A 447 -23.97 -4.38 -1.21
N GLU A 448 -24.36 -5.64 -1.43
CA GLU A 448 -24.20 -6.28 -2.74
C GLU A 448 -25.03 -5.59 -3.84
N GLU A 449 -26.26 -5.19 -3.54
CA GLU A 449 -27.12 -4.47 -4.48
C GLU A 449 -26.56 -3.08 -4.80
N ALA A 450 -26.03 -2.39 -3.79
CA ALA A 450 -25.34 -1.13 -3.97
C ALA A 450 -24.09 -1.28 -4.87
N LEU A 451 -23.31 -2.36 -4.73
CA LEU A 451 -22.19 -2.65 -5.63
C LEU A 451 -22.66 -2.85 -7.07
N LYS A 452 -23.70 -3.67 -7.29
CA LYS A 452 -24.25 -3.93 -8.63
C LYS A 452 -24.67 -2.62 -9.30
N LYS A 453 -25.43 -1.79 -8.59
CA LYS A 453 -25.92 -0.48 -9.09
C LYS A 453 -24.76 0.47 -9.41
N ALA A 454 -23.78 0.57 -8.51
CA ALA A 454 -22.74 1.58 -8.60
C ALA A 454 -21.60 1.21 -9.57
N PHE A 455 -21.14 -0.05 -9.52
CA PHE A 455 -19.96 -0.52 -10.25
C PHE A 455 -20.27 -1.34 -11.51
N GLY A 456 -21.55 -1.68 -11.75
CA GLY A 456 -21.96 -2.52 -12.87
C GLY A 456 -21.33 -3.91 -12.79
N VAL A 457 -21.33 -4.49 -11.59
CA VAL A 457 -20.84 -5.84 -11.31
C VAL A 457 -21.99 -6.81 -11.10
N GLU A 458 -21.74 -8.11 -11.25
CA GLU A 458 -22.77 -9.14 -11.00
C GLU A 458 -22.96 -9.49 -9.51
N GLY A 459 -22.00 -9.11 -8.66
CA GLY A 459 -21.99 -9.39 -7.22
C GLY A 459 -20.59 -9.29 -6.65
N TYR A 460 -20.38 -9.79 -5.43
CA TYR A 460 -19.09 -9.67 -4.73
C TYR A 460 -17.92 -10.31 -5.51
N LYS A 461 -18.12 -11.49 -6.11
CA LYS A 461 -17.06 -12.22 -6.82
C LYS A 461 -16.55 -11.46 -8.06
N ASP A 462 -17.44 -10.87 -8.85
CA ASP A 462 -17.06 -10.04 -10.00
C ASP A 462 -16.34 -8.77 -9.54
N PHE A 463 -16.82 -8.14 -8.47
CA PHE A 463 -16.15 -6.98 -7.87
C PHE A 463 -14.72 -7.31 -7.38
N ASP A 464 -14.54 -8.44 -6.69
CA ASP A 464 -13.22 -8.92 -6.24
C ASP A 464 -12.28 -9.23 -7.41
N GLY A 465 -12.81 -9.76 -8.52
CA GLY A 465 -12.05 -9.95 -9.77
C GLY A 465 -11.48 -8.63 -10.31
N LYS A 466 -12.33 -7.61 -10.43
CA LYS A 466 -11.92 -6.26 -10.89
C LYS A 466 -10.92 -5.60 -9.94
N TRP A 467 -11.09 -5.77 -8.64
CA TRP A 467 -10.13 -5.29 -7.63
C TRP A 467 -8.77 -6.00 -7.78
N LYS A 468 -8.75 -7.33 -7.92
CA LYS A 468 -7.52 -8.11 -8.12
C LYS A 468 -6.75 -7.67 -9.36
N GLU A 469 -7.45 -7.49 -10.49
CA GLU A 469 -6.85 -6.97 -11.72
C GLU A 469 -6.20 -5.60 -11.51
N TRP A 470 -6.85 -4.72 -10.75
CA TRP A 470 -6.29 -3.42 -10.40
C TRP A 470 -5.07 -3.55 -9.48
N VAL A 471 -5.13 -4.39 -8.44
CA VAL A 471 -4.00 -4.64 -7.54
C VAL A 471 -2.78 -5.14 -8.31
N TRP A 472 -2.95 -6.12 -9.20
CA TRP A 472 -1.83 -6.65 -10.01
C TRP A 472 -1.14 -5.59 -10.86
N LYS A 473 -1.88 -4.57 -11.28
CA LYS A 473 -1.38 -3.50 -12.13
C LYS A 473 -0.72 -2.37 -11.34
N ASN A 474 -1.19 -2.09 -10.13
CA ASN A 474 -0.87 -0.84 -9.42
C ASN A 474 -0.07 -1.05 -8.13
N TYR A 475 -0.09 -2.26 -7.55
CA TYR A 475 0.82 -2.65 -6.46
C TYR A 475 1.98 -3.41 -7.08
#